data_AF-A0A8H7HCY2-F1
#
_entry.id   AF-A0A8H7HCY2-F1
#
_cell.length_a   1.000
_cell.length_b   1.000
_cell.length_c   1.000
_cell.angle_alpha   90.00
_cell.angle_beta   90.00
_cell.angle_gamma   90.00
#
_symmetry.space_group_name_H-M   'P 1'
#
loop_
_entity.id
_entity.type
_entity.pdbx_description
1 polymer ?
#
loop_
_entity_poly.entity_id
_entity_poly.type
_entity_poly.pdbx_seq_one_letter_code
_entity_poly.pdbx_strand_id
1 'polypeptide(L)'
;MAVHGDAVPLSEALRLSNQTLPKPLSYYTQSPATIMPLIEVIANDRLGRKVRVKCSPDDTVGDLKKLIAAQTGTDASKIQLKKWQEPI
;
A
#
# COMPACT_ATOMS: atom_id res chain seq x y z
N MET A 1 27.18 -14.42 -15.48
CA MET A 1 26.69 -13.43 -16.48
C MET A 1 25.25 -13.82 -16.79
N ALA A 2 24.30 -12.95 -16.45
CA ALA A 2 22.83 -13.07 -16.58
C ALA A 2 22.13 -14.25 -15.88
N VAL A 3 21.74 -14.06 -14.61
CA VAL A 3 20.65 -14.86 -14.01
C VAL A 3 19.37 -14.48 -14.75
N HIS A 4 18.84 -15.44 -15.52
CA HIS A 4 17.60 -15.26 -16.27
C HIS A 4 16.47 -15.07 -15.26
N GLY A 5 15.70 -13.98 -15.44
CA GLY A 5 14.46 -13.77 -14.71
C GLY A 5 13.44 -14.76 -15.21
N ASP A 6 13.31 -15.88 -14.51
CA ASP A 6 12.22 -16.82 -14.75
C ASP A 6 10.91 -16.17 -14.34
N ALA A 7 10.04 -15.96 -15.34
CA ALA A 7 8.67 -15.58 -15.13
C ALA A 7 8.00 -16.64 -14.24
N VAL A 8 7.42 -16.20 -13.11
CA VAL A 8 6.67 -17.06 -12.20
C VAL A 8 5.53 -17.74 -12.99
N PRO A 9 5.46 -19.09 -13.04
CA PRO A 9 4.48 -19.80 -13.85
C PRO A 9 3.05 -19.49 -13.36
N LEU A 10 2.10 -19.39 -14.28
CA LEU A 10 0.68 -19.04 -14.01
C LEU A 10 0.02 -19.91 -12.93
N SER A 11 0.51 -21.14 -12.72
CA SER A 11 0.07 -22.04 -11.64
C SER A 11 0.47 -21.57 -10.24
N GLU A 12 1.62 -20.91 -10.10
CA GLU A 12 2.11 -20.32 -8.86
C GLU A 12 1.34 -19.05 -8.51
N ALA A 13 1.01 -18.25 -9.54
CA ALA A 13 0.16 -17.05 -9.42
C ALA A 13 -1.27 -17.39 -8.95
N LEU A 14 -1.84 -18.50 -9.43
CA LEU A 14 -3.16 -18.98 -9.02
C LEU A 14 -3.18 -19.56 -7.59
N ARG A 15 -2.05 -20.07 -7.10
CA ARG A 15 -1.90 -20.45 -5.69
C ARG A 15 -1.86 -19.23 -4.76
N LEU A 16 -1.26 -18.13 -5.21
CA LEU A 16 -1.18 -16.87 -4.48
C LEU A 16 -2.50 -16.06 -4.51
N SER A 17 -3.38 -16.30 -5.50
CA SER A 17 -4.68 -15.61 -5.60
C SER A 17 -5.75 -16.10 -4.61
N ASN A 18 -5.53 -17.24 -3.95
CA ASN A 18 -6.43 -17.77 -2.91
C ASN A 18 -6.20 -17.17 -1.52
N GLN A 19 -5.26 -16.23 -1.40
CA GLN A 19 -5.21 -15.31 -0.27
C GLN A 19 -5.89 -14.02 -0.70
N THR A 20 -7.07 -13.77 -0.15
CA THR A 20 -7.92 -12.61 -0.44
C THR A 20 -7.15 -11.31 -0.31
N LEU A 21 -6.60 -10.82 -1.41
CA LEU A 21 -6.07 -9.46 -1.50
C LEU A 21 -7.29 -8.53 -1.44
N PRO A 22 -7.36 -7.56 -0.51
CA PRO A 22 -8.60 -6.82 -0.23
C PRO A 22 -9.02 -5.81 -1.32
N LYS A 23 -8.47 -5.87 -2.55
CA LYS A 23 -8.88 -4.99 -3.66
C LYS A 23 -8.79 -5.75 -4.99
N PRO A 24 -9.82 -5.70 -5.85
CA PRO A 24 -9.82 -6.43 -7.12
C PRO A 24 -8.66 -5.95 -8.00
N LEU A 25 -7.91 -6.86 -8.64
CA LEU A 25 -6.80 -6.54 -9.56
C LEU A 25 -7.17 -5.61 -10.75
N SER A 26 -8.46 -5.26 -10.89
CA SER A 26 -9.00 -4.38 -11.91
C SER A 26 -8.49 -2.94 -11.84
N TYR A 27 -7.97 -2.45 -10.70
CA TYR A 27 -7.45 -1.07 -10.62
C TYR A 27 -6.00 -0.93 -11.09
N TYR A 28 -5.19 -1.99 -11.05
CA TYR A 28 -3.86 -1.99 -11.66
C TYR A 28 -3.86 -2.57 -13.08
N THR A 29 -4.91 -3.30 -13.45
CA THR A 29 -5.11 -3.83 -14.79
C THR A 29 -6.09 -2.96 -15.57
N GLN A 30 -5.66 -1.77 -15.92
CA GLN A 30 -6.28 -1.03 -16.99
C GLN A 30 -5.15 -0.45 -17.82
N SER A 31 -5.19 -0.70 -19.13
CA SER A 31 -4.42 -0.08 -20.22
C SER A 31 -3.31 0.92 -19.82
N PRO A 32 -2.09 0.86 -20.39
CA PRO A 32 -0.95 1.75 -20.06
C PRO A 32 -1.20 3.28 -20.19
N ALA A 33 -2.43 3.73 -20.42
CA ALA A 33 -2.85 5.12 -20.59
C ALA A 33 -3.65 5.75 -19.43
N THR A 34 -4.03 5.03 -18.36
CA THR A 34 -4.73 5.66 -17.21
C THR A 34 -3.80 5.75 -15.99
N ILE A 35 -3.14 6.89 -15.84
CA ILE A 35 -2.33 7.19 -14.65
C ILE A 35 -3.30 7.41 -13.49
N MET A 36 -3.49 6.40 -12.63
CA MET A 36 -4.16 6.63 -11.34
C MET A 36 -3.30 7.62 -10.54
N PRO A 37 -3.85 8.76 -10.11
CA PRO A 37 -3.07 9.76 -9.40
C PRO A 37 -2.67 9.18 -8.05
N LEU A 38 -1.39 8.88 -7.84
CA LEU A 38 -0.87 8.49 -6.52
C LEU A 38 -0.65 9.75 -5.69
N ILE A 39 -1.19 9.77 -4.47
CA ILE A 39 -0.93 10.81 -3.49
C ILE A 39 0.15 10.35 -2.53
N GLU A 40 0.88 11.31 -1.96
CA GLU A 40 1.82 11.06 -0.89
C GLU A 40 1.24 11.55 0.44
N VAL A 41 1.14 10.64 1.40
CA VAL A 41 0.68 10.92 2.75
C VAL A 41 1.86 10.83 3.71
N ILE A 42 2.03 11.85 4.54
CA ILE A 42 3.04 11.89 5.59
C ILE A 42 2.35 11.58 6.93
N ALA A 43 2.77 10.50 7.58
CA ALA A 43 2.31 10.11 8.90
C ALA A 43 3.44 10.31 9.93
N ASN A 44 3.18 11.13 10.94
CA ASN A 44 4.11 11.34 12.06
C ASN A 44 3.68 10.47 13.24
N ASP A 45 4.63 9.76 13.85
CA ASP A 45 4.40 9.04 15.09
C ASP A 45 4.78 9.89 16.32
N ARG A 46 4.35 9.45 17.50
CA ARG A 46 4.60 10.08 18.81
C ARG A 46 6.08 10.18 19.18
N LEU A 47 6.92 9.33 18.60
CA LEU A 47 8.37 9.36 18.78
C LEU A 47 9.09 10.30 17.79
N GLY A 48 8.34 11.06 16.97
CA GLY A 48 8.91 12.00 15.99
C GLY A 48 9.36 11.36 14.67
N ARG A 49 9.16 10.04 14.49
CA ARG A 49 9.40 9.36 13.23
C ARG A 49 8.38 9.82 12.17
N LYS A 50 8.86 10.18 10.98
CA LYS A 50 8.01 10.52 9.82
C LYS A 50 8.03 9.38 8.80
N VAL A 51 6.85 8.92 8.41
CA VAL A 51 6.64 7.87 7.41
C VAL A 51 5.97 8.49 6.20
N ARG A 52 6.52 8.25 5.01
CA ARG A 52 5.98 8.75 3.74
C ARG A 52 5.39 7.57 2.97
N VAL A 53 4.09 7.59 2.77
CA VAL A 53 3.36 6.51 2.12
C VAL A 53 2.74 7.02 0.83
N LYS A 54 3.00 6.31 -0.27
CA LYS A 54 2.28 6.53 -1.52
C LYS A 54 1.04 5.65 -1.52
N CYS A 55 -0.13 6.25 -1.77
CA CYS A 55 -1.41 5.55 -1.84
C CYS A 55 -2.29 6.15 -2.95
N SER A 56 -3.34 5.43 -3.33
CA SER A 56 -4.39 5.96 -4.19
C SER A 56 -5.30 6.90 -3.38
N PRO A 57 -5.86 7.99 -3.95
CA PRO A 57 -6.88 8.80 -3.30
C PRO A 57 -8.16 8.00 -2.99
N ASP A 58 -8.40 6.89 -3.69
CA ASP A 58 -9.54 6.01 -3.46
C ASP A 58 -9.29 4.98 -2.34
N ASP A 59 -8.08 4.91 -1.79
CA ASP A 59 -7.74 3.96 -0.74
C ASP A 59 -8.48 4.28 0.57
N THR A 60 -9.01 3.26 1.22
CA THR A 60 -9.64 3.44 2.53
C THR A 60 -8.59 3.71 3.62
N VAL A 61 -9.03 4.29 4.74
CA VAL A 61 -8.18 4.48 5.93
C VAL A 61 -7.60 3.15 6.43
N GLY A 62 -8.35 2.05 6.30
CA GLY A 62 -7.88 0.72 6.66
C GLY A 62 -6.69 0.27 5.80
N ASP A 63 -6.70 0.60 4.51
CA ASP A 63 -5.59 0.25 3.62
C ASP A 63 -4.40 1.16 3.81
N LEU A 64 -4.62 2.46 4.07
CA LEU A 64 -3.55 3.37 4.48
C LEU A 64 -2.83 2.85 5.73
N LYS A 65 -3.56 2.34 6.73
CA LYS A 65 -2.96 1.72 7.92
C LYS A 65 -2.12 0.49 7.56
N LYS A 66 -2.57 -0.36 6.63
CA LYS A 66 -1.78 -1.52 6.16
C LYS A 66 -0.49 -1.09 5.45
N LEU A 67 -0.55 -0.03 4.66
CA LEU A 67 0.64 0.50 3.98
C LEU A 67 1.65 1.08 4.98
N ILE A 68 1.18 1.81 6.00
CA ILE A 68 2.03 2.30 7.10
C ILE A 68 2.60 1.12 7.91
N ALA A 69 1.79 0.11 8.20
CA ALA A 69 2.19 -1.11 8.90
C ALA A 69 3.34 -1.83 8.17
N ALA A 70 3.22 -1.98 6.85
CA ALA A 70 4.25 -2.61 6.02
C ALA A 70 5.61 -1.89 6.08
N GLN A 71 5.63 -0.55 6.16
CA GLN A 71 6.87 0.22 6.28
C GLN A 71 7.43 0.29 7.70
N THR A 72 6.56 0.28 8.72
CA THR A 72 6.95 0.51 10.12
C THR A 72 7.14 -0.77 10.92
N GLY A 73 6.67 -1.91 10.43
CA GLY A 73 6.67 -3.19 11.15
C GLY A 73 5.66 -3.25 12.30
N THR A 74 4.70 -2.32 12.37
CA THR A 74 3.65 -2.31 13.40
C THR A 74 2.36 -2.91 12.86
N ASP A 75 1.65 -3.72 13.65
CA ASP A 75 0.32 -4.23 13.24
C ASP A 75 -0.65 -3.09 12.91
N ALA A 76 -1.32 -3.18 11.76
CA ALA A 76 -2.28 -2.16 11.29
C ALA A 76 -3.41 -1.88 12.31
N SER A 77 -3.84 -2.90 13.07
CA SER A 77 -4.85 -2.77 14.11
C SER A 77 -4.41 -1.91 15.30
N LYS A 78 -3.10 -1.80 15.56
CA LYS A 78 -2.53 -0.97 16.62
C LYS A 78 -2.32 0.48 16.17
N ILE A 79 -2.34 0.74 14.87
CA ILE A 79 -2.15 2.07 14.30
C ILE A 79 -3.46 2.86 14.42
N GLN A 80 -3.40 3.96 15.20
CA GLN A 80 -4.49 4.93 15.31
C GLN A 80 -4.07 6.23 14.64
N LEU A 81 -4.73 6.57 13.53
CA LEU A 81 -4.48 7.82 12.81
C LEU A 81 -5.34 8.93 13.43
N LYS A 82 -4.72 10.08 13.70
CA LYS A 82 -5.41 11.29 14.15
C LYS A 82 -5.14 12.40 13.14
N LYS A 83 -6.16 13.22 12.87
CA LYS A 83 -5.99 14.44 12.07
C LYS A 83 -4.99 15.34 12.80
N TRP A 84 -3.91 15.71 12.13
CA TRP A 84 -3.03 16.76 12.61
C TRP A 84 -3.81 18.09 12.58
N GLN A 85 -3.90 18.75 13.72
CA GLN A 85 -4.41 20.12 13.82
C GLN A 85 -3.23 21.02 14.14
N GLU A 86 -2.97 21.97 13.27
CA GLU A 86 -2.05 23.06 13.59
C GLU A 86 -2.80 24.04 14.50
N PRO A 87 -2.26 24.40 15.68
CA PRO A 87 -2.85 25.46 16.47
C PRO A 87 -2.77 26.76 15.65
N ILE A 88 -3.93 27.39 15.47
CA ILE A 88 -4.09 28.70 14.82
C ILE A 88 -3.53 29.78 15.75
#